data_AF-A0A937EPQ3-F1
#
_entry.id   AF-A0A937EPQ3-F1
#
_cell.length_a   1.000
_cell.length_b   1.000
_cell.length_c   1.000
_cell.angle_alpha   90.00
_cell.angle_beta   90.00
_cell.angle_gamma   90.00
#
_symmetry.space_group_name_H-M   'P 1'
#
loop_
_entity.id
_entity.type
_entity.pdbx_description
1 polymer ?
#
loop_
_entity_poly.entity_id
_entity_poly.type
_entity_poly.pdbx_seq_one_letter_code
_entity_poly.pdbx_strand_id
1 'polypeptide(L)'
;MNADANHENPSRDLSTWTIERLQSFAEDAQGQQLEAVRVVAQGHAYFADEPREARKQWAKLSLQANQRLHGDSLWDRARAAQQNFLLRMWVIDQFGPDDEDHDWSPERLAADTVTALALTPSEARALADHWRELAVEQIGELRRHKNLTAHLDRLVDHLQPSPIRDQLLAWIETRQHLP
;
A
#
# COMPACT_ATOMS: atom_id res chain seq x y z
N MET A 1 -48.45 5.12 12.08
CA MET A 1 -47.72 5.82 13.15
C MET A 1 -46.26 5.46 12.98
N ASN A 2 -45.46 6.48 12.69
CA ASN A 2 -44.03 6.44 12.41
C ASN A 2 -43.29 6.96 13.65
N ALA A 3 -42.00 6.61 13.73
CA ALA A 3 -40.98 7.09 14.67
C ALA A 3 -41.13 6.65 16.13
N ASP A 4 -40.23 5.79 16.61
CA ASP A 4 -38.94 6.26 17.13
C ASP A 4 -38.06 5.04 17.43
N ALA A 5 -37.09 4.76 16.56
CA ALA A 5 -35.98 3.88 16.86
C ALA A 5 -34.72 4.72 16.66
N ASN A 6 -34.38 5.45 17.72
CA ASN A 6 -33.07 6.03 17.96
C ASN A 6 -32.00 4.94 17.77
N HIS A 7 -31.39 4.89 16.58
CA HIS A 7 -30.14 4.19 16.31
C HIS A 7 -29.11 5.20 15.79
N GLU A 8 -28.97 6.31 16.51
CA GLU A 8 -27.69 7.00 16.58
C GLU A 8 -26.80 6.22 17.56
N ASN A 9 -26.05 5.25 17.03
CA ASN A 9 -24.87 4.78 17.74
C ASN A 9 -23.80 5.86 17.46
N PRO A 10 -23.41 6.71 18.43
CA PRO A 10 -22.45 7.76 18.16
C PRO A 10 -21.17 7.11 17.66
N SER A 11 -20.91 7.34 16.39
CA SER A 11 -19.68 7.02 15.68
C SER A 11 -18.51 7.48 16.53
N ARG A 12 -17.87 6.54 17.23
CA ARG A 12 -16.62 6.80 17.96
C ARG A 12 -15.62 7.28 16.92
N ASP A 13 -15.32 8.57 16.93
CA ASP A 13 -14.31 9.14 16.06
C ASP A 13 -12.95 8.53 16.41
N LEU A 14 -12.59 7.49 15.66
CA LEU A 14 -11.35 6.73 15.86
C LEU A 14 -10.12 7.63 15.68
N SER A 15 -10.23 8.76 14.98
CA SER A 15 -9.11 9.68 14.78
C SER A 15 -8.63 10.33 16.07
N THR A 16 -9.48 10.40 17.10
CA THR A 16 -9.15 10.95 18.42
C THR A 16 -8.50 9.93 19.36
N TRP A 17 -8.37 8.68 18.94
CA TRP A 17 -7.90 7.60 19.82
C TRP A 17 -6.38 7.57 19.88
N THR A 18 -5.84 7.18 21.04
CA THR A 18 -4.42 6.87 21.18
C THR A 18 -4.07 5.61 20.38
N ILE A 19 -2.79 5.44 20.09
CA ILE A 19 -2.30 4.30 19.33
C ILE A 19 -2.58 2.97 20.02
N GLU A 20 -2.41 2.90 21.35
CA GLU A 20 -2.63 1.68 22.13
C GLU A 20 -4.10 1.27 22.07
N ARG A 21 -5.01 2.25 22.17
CA ARG A 21 -6.44 1.98 22.10
C ARG A 21 -6.86 1.51 20.71
N LEU A 22 -6.30 2.11 19.65
CA LEU A 22 -6.61 1.71 18.29
C LEU A 22 -5.98 0.34 17.96
N GLN A 23 -4.79 0.04 18.48
CA GLN A 23 -4.16 -1.29 18.40
C GLN A 23 -5.02 -2.37 19.05
N SER A 24 -5.43 -2.20 20.31
CA SER A 24 -6.29 -3.18 21.00
C SER A 24 -7.63 -3.36 20.28
N PHE A 25 -8.21 -2.29 19.73
CA PHE A 25 -9.41 -2.43 18.91
C PHE A 25 -9.16 -3.18 17.60
N ALA A 26 -8.00 -2.96 16.96
CA ALA A 26 -7.65 -3.61 15.72
C ALA A 26 -7.54 -5.13 15.89
N GLU A 27 -7.14 -5.64 17.06
CA GLU A 27 -7.02 -7.09 17.34
C GLU A 27 -8.29 -7.87 16.95
N ASP A 28 -9.47 -7.34 17.31
CA ASP A 28 -10.76 -7.99 17.01
C ASP A 28 -11.47 -7.42 15.77
N ALA A 29 -10.99 -6.30 15.22
CA ALA A 29 -11.62 -5.64 14.09
C ALA A 29 -11.57 -6.48 12.80
N GLN A 30 -12.62 -6.38 11.98
CA GLN A 30 -12.73 -7.04 10.68
C GLN A 30 -13.34 -6.10 9.63
N GLY A 31 -13.09 -6.42 8.35
CA GLY A 31 -13.70 -5.74 7.21
C GLY A 31 -13.61 -4.21 7.31
N GLN A 32 -14.75 -3.53 7.27
CA GLN A 32 -14.82 -2.06 7.30
C GLN A 32 -14.20 -1.44 8.56
N GLN A 33 -14.27 -2.10 9.72
CA GLN A 33 -13.67 -1.58 10.95
C GLN A 33 -12.15 -1.55 10.84
N LEU A 34 -11.57 -2.59 10.24
CA LEU A 34 -10.14 -2.70 10.05
C LEU A 34 -9.64 -1.72 8.96
N GLU A 35 -10.44 -1.47 7.92
CA GLU A 35 -10.18 -0.40 6.95
C GLU A 35 -10.21 0.99 7.61
N ALA A 36 -11.13 1.23 8.54
CA ALA A 36 -11.16 2.48 9.30
C ALA A 36 -9.90 2.64 10.17
N VAL A 37 -9.45 1.59 10.86
CA VAL A 37 -8.17 1.58 11.61
C VAL A 37 -7.01 1.90 10.66
N ARG A 38 -6.93 1.24 9.50
CA ARG A 38 -5.88 1.45 8.51
C ARG A 38 -5.79 2.91 8.07
N VAL A 39 -6.92 3.51 7.71
CA VAL A 39 -7.02 4.91 7.25
C VAL A 39 -6.63 5.88 8.36
N VAL A 40 -7.17 5.70 9.57
CA VAL A 40 -6.87 6.59 10.71
C VAL A 40 -5.40 6.53 11.09
N ALA A 41 -4.83 5.32 11.19
CA ALA A 41 -3.42 5.13 11.49
C ALA A 41 -2.52 5.74 10.42
N GLN A 42 -2.90 5.63 9.13
CA GLN A 42 -2.18 6.30 8.04
C GLN A 42 -2.24 7.83 8.17
N GLY A 43 -3.40 8.39 8.52
CA GLY A 43 -3.56 9.83 8.74
C GLY A 43 -2.64 10.36 9.83
N HIS A 44 -2.58 9.66 10.98
CA HIS A 44 -1.67 10.00 12.08
C HIS A 44 -0.20 9.85 11.70
N ALA A 45 0.16 8.81 10.93
CA ALA A 45 1.52 8.68 10.41
C ALA A 45 1.94 9.90 9.59
N TYR A 46 1.02 10.47 8.79
CA TYR A 46 1.30 11.64 7.98
C TYR A 46 1.25 12.97 8.76
N PHE A 47 0.66 13.00 9.95
CA PHE A 47 0.50 14.21 10.74
C PHE A 47 1.87 14.74 11.23
N ALA A 48 2.22 15.96 10.86
CA ALA A 48 3.58 16.49 11.03
C ALA A 48 3.95 16.82 12.48
N ASP A 49 2.95 17.11 13.32
CA ASP A 49 3.16 17.54 14.71
C ASP A 49 3.42 16.36 15.66
N GLU A 50 3.21 15.12 15.21
CA GLU A 50 3.55 13.92 15.98
C GLU A 50 5.07 13.66 15.98
N PRO A 51 5.64 13.17 17.10
CA PRO A 51 7.04 12.73 17.14
C PRO A 51 7.34 11.64 16.09
N ARG A 52 8.57 11.62 15.56
CA ARG A 52 9.04 10.66 14.56
C ARG A 52 8.67 9.21 14.90
N GLU A 53 8.97 8.77 16.12
CA GLU A 53 8.71 7.39 16.54
C GLU A 53 7.21 7.08 16.63
N ALA A 54 6.39 8.02 17.09
CA ALA A 54 4.93 7.86 17.11
C ALA A 54 4.39 7.69 15.68
N ARG A 55 4.88 8.49 14.73
CA ARG A 55 4.49 8.39 13.31
C ARG A 55 4.89 7.05 12.69
N LYS A 56 6.08 6.52 13.02
CA LYS A 56 6.51 5.17 12.61
C LYS A 56 5.58 4.10 13.20
N GLN A 57 5.21 4.19 14.47
CA GLN A 57 4.29 3.23 15.10
C GLN A 57 2.89 3.28 14.47
N TRP A 58 2.38 4.47 14.17
CA TRP A 58 1.12 4.65 13.42
C TRP A 58 1.19 4.03 12.02
N ALA A 59 2.31 4.21 11.31
CA ALA A 59 2.53 3.58 10.02
C ALA A 59 2.51 2.04 10.14
N LYS A 60 3.15 1.47 11.17
CA LYS A 60 3.09 0.02 11.44
C LYS A 60 1.67 -0.49 11.66
N LEU A 61 0.89 0.21 12.48
CA LEU A 61 -0.50 -0.17 12.72
C LEU A 61 -1.30 -0.17 11.41
N SER A 62 -1.07 0.81 10.55
CA SER A 62 -1.72 0.85 9.23
C SER A 62 -1.31 -0.34 8.35
N LEU A 63 -0.02 -0.70 8.31
CA LEU A 63 0.46 -1.89 7.57
C LEU A 63 -0.16 -3.19 8.10
N GLN A 64 -0.18 -3.36 9.42
CA GLN A 64 -0.78 -4.53 10.08
C GLN A 64 -2.28 -4.64 9.78
N ALA A 65 -3.01 -3.52 9.83
CA ALA A 65 -4.42 -3.49 9.47
C ALA A 65 -4.61 -3.84 7.99
N ASN A 66 -3.78 -3.31 7.08
CA ASN A 66 -3.87 -3.63 5.67
C ASN A 66 -3.55 -5.10 5.34
N GLN A 67 -2.60 -5.71 6.07
CA GLN A 67 -2.30 -7.13 5.96
C GLN A 67 -3.48 -8.00 6.40
N ARG A 68 -4.29 -7.55 7.36
CA ARG A 68 -5.46 -8.31 7.79
C ARG A 68 -6.71 -8.08 6.95
N LEU A 69 -6.67 -7.08 6.07
CA LEU A 69 -7.72 -6.77 5.09
C LEU A 69 -7.62 -7.59 3.79
N HIS A 70 -6.77 -8.62 3.74
CA HIS A 70 -6.62 -9.44 2.54
C HIS A 70 -7.96 -10.07 2.14
N GLY A 71 -8.49 -9.62 0.99
CA GLY A 71 -9.47 -10.38 0.22
C GLY A 71 -8.75 -11.35 -0.71
N ASP A 72 -9.44 -12.43 -1.08
CA ASP A 72 -8.84 -13.48 -1.92
C ASP A 72 -8.64 -13.06 -3.37
N SER A 73 -9.28 -11.96 -3.80
CA SER A 73 -9.24 -11.50 -5.18
C SER A 73 -7.89 -10.87 -5.55
N LEU A 74 -7.52 -10.95 -6.83
CA LEU A 74 -6.33 -10.27 -7.36
C LEU A 74 -6.39 -8.75 -7.16
N TRP A 75 -7.61 -8.18 -7.18
CA TRP A 75 -7.84 -6.76 -6.94
C TRP A 75 -7.50 -6.36 -5.50
N ASP A 76 -7.90 -7.17 -4.52
CA ASP A 76 -7.63 -6.89 -3.12
C ASP A 76 -6.13 -6.96 -2.81
N ARG A 77 -5.44 -7.95 -3.40
CA ARG A 77 -3.98 -8.09 -3.26
C ARG A 77 -3.23 -6.92 -3.88
N ALA A 78 -3.60 -6.51 -5.09
CA ALA A 78 -2.97 -5.37 -5.76
C ALA A 78 -3.22 -4.05 -5.03
N ARG A 79 -4.45 -3.83 -4.53
CA ARG A 79 -4.77 -2.69 -3.67
C ARG A 79 -3.90 -2.69 -2.41
N ALA A 80 -3.78 -3.83 -1.75
CA ALA A 80 -2.98 -3.95 -0.54
C ALA A 80 -1.49 -3.67 -0.82
N ALA A 81 -0.93 -4.25 -1.89
CA ALA A 81 0.46 -4.02 -2.31
C ALA A 81 0.72 -2.54 -2.62
N GLN A 82 -0.17 -1.89 -3.37
CA GLN A 82 -0.04 -0.46 -3.69
C GLN A 82 -0.08 0.40 -2.42
N GLN A 83 -1.00 0.14 -1.50
CA GLN A 83 -1.08 0.90 -0.25
C GLN A 83 0.14 0.71 0.64
N ASN A 84 0.61 -0.54 0.80
CA ASN A 84 1.82 -0.83 1.53
C ASN A 84 3.03 -0.13 0.91
N PHE A 85 3.13 -0.16 -0.42
CA PHE A 85 4.20 0.51 -1.14
C PHE A 85 4.21 2.02 -0.88
N LEU A 86 3.07 2.70 -1.05
CA LEU A 86 2.97 4.14 -0.84
C LEU A 86 3.32 4.55 0.59
N LEU A 87 2.83 3.82 1.59
CA LEU A 87 3.10 4.13 2.98
C LEU A 87 4.58 3.87 3.35
N ARG A 88 5.14 2.72 2.96
CA ARG A 88 6.54 2.38 3.24
C ARG A 88 7.50 3.34 2.52
N MET A 89 7.24 3.65 1.24
CA MET A 89 8.00 4.67 0.52
C MET A 89 7.96 6.02 1.22
N TRP A 90 6.79 6.45 1.67
CA TRP A 90 6.67 7.71 2.40
C TRP A 90 7.49 7.70 3.70
N VAL A 91 7.45 6.60 4.47
CA VAL A 91 8.26 6.46 5.69
C VAL A 91 9.76 6.54 5.38
N ILE A 92 10.22 5.81 4.36
CA ILE A 92 11.61 5.81 3.91
C ILE A 92 12.04 7.22 3.46
N ASP A 93 11.23 7.90 2.65
CA ASP A 93 11.54 9.25 2.16
C ASP A 93 11.60 10.29 3.29
N GLN A 94 10.73 10.17 4.30
CA GLN A 94 10.67 11.16 5.40
C GLN A 94 11.69 10.90 6.50
N PHE A 95 11.95 9.64 6.81
CA PHE A 95 12.71 9.25 8.00
C PHE A 95 13.98 8.48 7.68
N GLY A 96 14.26 8.21 6.41
CA GLY A 96 15.35 7.35 5.97
C GLY A 96 15.01 5.86 6.11
N PRO A 97 15.79 4.99 5.43
CA PRO A 97 15.69 3.55 5.61
C PRO A 97 16.07 3.13 7.03
N ASP A 98 15.57 1.97 7.45
CA ASP A 98 15.85 1.38 8.75
C ASP A 98 16.18 -0.10 8.56
N ASP A 99 17.44 -0.48 8.74
CA ASP A 99 17.91 -1.85 8.49
C ASP A 99 17.46 -2.83 9.58
N GLU A 100 17.13 -2.32 10.77
CA GLU A 100 16.61 -3.14 11.89
C GLU A 100 15.12 -3.44 11.73
N ASP A 101 14.42 -2.66 10.92
CA ASP A 101 12.98 -2.75 10.72
C ASP A 101 12.64 -3.04 9.26
N HIS A 102 12.34 -4.32 8.97
CA HIS A 102 12.09 -4.78 7.61
C HIS A 102 10.98 -4.03 6.88
N ASP A 103 10.01 -3.44 7.61
CA ASP A 103 8.97 -2.61 7.02
C ASP A 103 9.55 -1.35 6.35
N TRP A 104 10.69 -0.84 6.80
CA TRP A 104 11.35 0.35 6.27
C TRP A 104 12.64 0.05 5.49
N SER A 105 12.89 -1.22 5.16
CA SER A 105 13.98 -1.60 4.25
C SER A 105 13.58 -1.38 2.79
N PRO A 106 14.33 -0.55 2.02
CA PRO A 106 14.12 -0.38 0.58
C PRO A 106 14.23 -1.69 -0.19
N GLU A 107 15.19 -2.55 0.15
CA GLU A 107 15.43 -3.84 -0.51
C GLU A 107 14.24 -4.79 -0.33
N ARG A 108 13.67 -4.83 0.88
CA ARG A 108 12.45 -5.61 1.14
C ARG A 108 11.27 -5.07 0.38
N LEU A 109 11.09 -3.74 0.38
CA LEU A 109 10.02 -3.12 -0.38
C LEU A 109 10.15 -3.40 -1.89
N ALA A 110 11.36 -3.38 -2.43
CA ALA A 110 11.65 -3.71 -3.82
C ALA A 110 11.28 -5.16 -4.14
N ALA A 111 11.69 -6.11 -3.30
CA ALA A 111 11.36 -7.53 -3.46
C ALA A 111 9.84 -7.80 -3.39
N ASP A 112 9.15 -7.17 -2.44
CA ASP A 112 7.69 -7.29 -2.30
C ASP A 112 6.97 -6.70 -3.52
N THR A 113 7.47 -5.57 -4.04
CA THR A 113 6.91 -4.92 -5.22
C THR A 113 7.05 -5.78 -6.47
N VAL A 114 8.23 -6.37 -6.69
CA VAL A 114 8.45 -7.31 -7.80
C VAL A 114 7.54 -8.52 -7.67
N THR A 115 7.40 -9.07 -6.46
CA THR A 115 6.55 -10.24 -6.20
C THR A 115 5.06 -9.96 -6.44
N ALA A 116 4.62 -8.72 -6.21
CA ALA A 116 3.25 -8.29 -6.47
C ALA A 116 2.93 -8.07 -7.96
N LEU A 117 3.95 -8.03 -8.83
CA LEU A 117 3.78 -7.89 -10.28
C LEU A 117 3.66 -9.27 -10.91
N ALA A 118 2.44 -9.59 -11.38
CA ALA A 118 2.12 -10.91 -11.94
C ALA A 118 2.78 -11.20 -13.30
N LEU A 119 3.17 -10.15 -14.03
CA LEU A 119 3.84 -10.26 -15.32
C LEU A 119 5.32 -9.89 -15.19
N THR A 120 6.11 -10.25 -16.19
CA THR A 120 7.42 -9.63 -16.42
C THR A 120 7.26 -8.30 -17.18
N PRO A 121 8.27 -7.40 -17.15
CA PRO A 121 8.26 -6.19 -17.97
C PRO A 121 8.04 -6.45 -19.46
N SER A 122 8.65 -7.51 -20.02
CA SER A 122 8.50 -7.88 -21.42
C SER A 122 7.09 -8.36 -21.77
N GLU A 123 6.47 -9.16 -20.91
CA GLU A 123 5.10 -9.64 -21.12
C GLU A 123 4.09 -8.50 -21.01
N ALA A 124 4.24 -7.66 -19.98
CA ALA A 124 3.40 -6.48 -19.79
C ALA A 124 3.51 -5.53 -20.99
N ARG A 125 4.72 -5.35 -21.55
CA ARG A 125 4.93 -4.54 -22.75
C ARG A 125 4.23 -5.12 -23.98
N ALA A 126 4.43 -6.41 -24.24
CA ALA A 126 3.80 -7.08 -25.39
C ALA A 126 2.27 -6.99 -25.35
N LEU A 127 1.67 -7.13 -24.16
CA LEU A 127 0.23 -6.94 -23.98
C LEU A 127 -0.18 -5.47 -24.16
N ALA A 128 0.63 -4.54 -23.66
CA ALA A 128 0.34 -3.11 -23.75
C ALA A 128 0.32 -2.59 -25.19
N ASP A 129 1.12 -3.13 -26.10
CA ASP A 129 1.15 -2.69 -27.51
C ASP A 129 -0.22 -2.87 -28.21
N HIS A 130 -1.05 -3.81 -27.74
CA HIS A 130 -2.38 -4.11 -28.29
C HIS A 130 -3.50 -4.01 -27.25
N TRP A 131 -3.32 -3.19 -26.19
CA TRP A 131 -4.21 -3.22 -25.02
C TRP A 131 -5.70 -2.96 -25.34
N ARG A 132 -6.00 -2.22 -26.41
CA ARG A 132 -7.39 -1.90 -26.82
C ARG A 132 -8.16 -3.11 -27.32
N GLU A 133 -7.47 -4.19 -27.68
CA GLU A 133 -8.05 -5.43 -28.19
C GLU A 133 -8.17 -6.50 -27.08
N LEU A 134 -7.63 -6.24 -25.90
CA LEU A 134 -7.62 -7.18 -24.78
C LEU A 134 -8.97 -7.24 -24.06
N ALA A 135 -9.20 -8.36 -23.35
CA ALA A 135 -10.31 -8.48 -22.42
C ALA A 135 -10.17 -7.47 -21.25
N VAL A 136 -11.31 -7.07 -20.67
CA VAL A 136 -11.37 -6.05 -19.60
C VAL A 136 -10.50 -6.45 -18.40
N GLU A 137 -10.42 -7.73 -18.08
CA GLU A 137 -9.64 -8.27 -16.97
C GLU A 137 -8.13 -8.05 -17.19
N GLN A 138 -7.66 -8.24 -18.43
CA GLN A 138 -6.26 -8.03 -18.81
C GLN A 138 -5.90 -6.55 -18.84
N ILE A 139 -6.80 -5.69 -19.33
CA ILE A 139 -6.64 -4.23 -19.24
C ILE A 139 -6.54 -3.81 -17.76
N GLY A 140 -7.38 -4.40 -16.92
CA GLY A 140 -7.33 -4.22 -15.46
C GLY A 140 -5.98 -4.60 -14.88
N GLU A 141 -5.39 -5.73 -15.29
CA GLU A 141 -4.05 -6.16 -14.85
C GLU A 141 -2.97 -5.15 -15.23
N LEU A 142 -2.95 -4.68 -16.49
CA LEU A 142 -1.98 -3.69 -16.93
C LEU A 142 -2.11 -2.37 -16.16
N ARG A 143 -3.34 -1.93 -15.86
CA ARG A 143 -3.59 -0.75 -15.03
C ARG A 143 -3.11 -0.93 -13.59
N ARG A 144 -3.29 -2.12 -13.01
CA ARG A 144 -2.74 -2.45 -11.68
C ARG A 144 -1.23 -2.34 -11.66
N HIS A 145 -0.55 -2.91 -12.66
CA HIS A 145 0.91 -2.78 -12.79
C HIS A 145 1.33 -1.32 -12.96
N LYS A 146 0.65 -0.53 -13.80
CA LYS A 146 0.96 0.90 -13.98
C LYS A 146 0.82 1.72 -12.68
N ASN A 147 -0.17 1.38 -11.87
CA ASN A 147 -0.42 2.03 -10.59
C ASN A 147 0.62 1.65 -9.54
N LEU A 148 0.96 0.36 -9.42
CA LEU A 148 1.97 -0.10 -8.46
C LEU A 148 3.37 0.43 -8.82
N THR A 149 3.67 0.55 -10.11
CA THR A 149 4.98 1.02 -10.59
C THR A 149 5.13 2.55 -10.60
N ALA A 150 4.13 3.31 -10.14
CA ALA A 150 4.07 4.76 -10.32
C ALA A 150 5.18 5.58 -9.64
N HIS A 151 5.79 5.06 -8.58
CA HIS A 151 6.87 5.76 -7.87
C HIS A 151 8.12 4.90 -7.67
N LEU A 152 8.36 3.96 -8.59
CA LEU A 152 9.57 3.13 -8.54
C LEU A 152 10.84 3.97 -8.64
N ASP A 153 10.83 5.09 -9.36
CA ASP A 153 12.00 5.98 -9.46
C ASP A 153 12.55 6.36 -8.07
N ARG A 154 11.64 6.72 -7.15
CA ARG A 154 12.01 7.07 -5.77
C ARG A 154 12.60 5.89 -5.00
N LEU A 155 12.05 4.69 -5.21
CA LEU A 155 12.58 3.49 -4.55
C LEU A 155 13.97 3.16 -5.07
N VAL A 156 14.19 3.25 -6.39
CA VAL A 156 15.46 2.94 -7.04
C VAL A 156 16.61 3.82 -6.54
N ASP A 157 16.33 5.07 -6.16
CA ASP A 157 17.33 5.99 -5.58
C ASP A 157 17.89 5.51 -4.23
N HIS A 158 17.14 4.68 -3.50
CA HIS A 158 17.56 4.10 -2.22
C HIS A 158 18.24 2.73 -2.37
N LEU A 159 18.24 2.14 -3.56
CA LEU A 159 18.74 0.77 -3.78
C LEU A 159 20.19 0.74 -4.26
N GLN A 160 20.95 -0.20 -3.70
CA GLN A 160 22.23 -0.59 -4.27
C GLN A 160 22.06 -1.33 -5.61
N PRO A 161 23.07 -1.28 -6.51
CA PRO A 161 23.08 -2.08 -7.74
C PRO A 161 22.80 -3.56 -7.46
N SER A 162 21.75 -4.11 -8.06
CA SER A 162 21.30 -5.49 -7.86
C SER A 162 20.34 -5.92 -8.98
N PRO A 163 20.15 -7.24 -9.20
CA PRO A 163 19.18 -7.73 -10.18
C PRO A 163 17.74 -7.23 -9.93
N ILE A 164 17.35 -7.05 -8.66
CA ILE A 164 16.04 -6.49 -8.31
C ILE A 164 15.94 -5.03 -8.75
N ARG A 165 16.99 -4.23 -8.51
CA ARG A 165 17.05 -2.83 -8.98
C ARG A 165 16.96 -2.75 -10.51
N ASP A 166 17.66 -3.62 -11.22
CA ASP A 166 17.61 -3.68 -12.68
C ASP A 166 16.20 -4.05 -13.19
N GLN A 167 15.52 -4.96 -12.49
CA GLN A 167 14.13 -5.31 -12.81
C GLN A 167 13.17 -4.15 -12.56
N LEU A 168 13.36 -3.36 -11.50
CA LEU A 168 12.56 -2.16 -11.25
C LEU A 168 12.82 -1.07 -12.31
N LEU A 169 14.06 -0.91 -12.77
CA LEU A 169 14.40 0.00 -13.88
C LEU A 169 13.68 -0.41 -15.17
N ALA A 170 13.67 -1.70 -15.51
CA ALA A 170 12.91 -2.20 -16.65
C ALA A 170 11.40 -1.94 -16.51
N TRP A 171 10.86 -2.03 -15.28
CA TRP A 171 9.47 -1.68 -15.01
C TRP A 171 9.16 -0.20 -15.17
N ILE A 172 10.07 0.70 -14.77
CA ILE A 172 9.95 2.15 -14.99
C ILE A 172 9.82 2.46 -16.47
N GLU A 173 10.64 1.82 -17.32
CA GLU A 173 10.57 1.99 -18.78
C GLU A 173 9.25 1.44 -19.34
N THR A 174 8.89 0.19 -19.01
CA THR A 174 7.65 -0.46 -19.46
C THR A 174 6.41 0.33 -19.08
N ARG A 175 6.39 0.95 -17.88
CA ARG A 175 5.24 1.70 -17.36
C ARG A 175 4.71 2.75 -18.33
N GLN A 176 5.60 3.39 -19.10
CA GLN A 176 5.24 4.45 -20.05
C GLN A 176 4.30 3.96 -21.15
N HIS A 177 4.27 2.65 -21.40
CA HIS A 177 3.47 2.02 -22.44
C HIS A 177 2.16 1.42 -21.92
N LEU A 178 2.05 1.22 -20.61
CA LEU A 178 0.86 0.64 -20.00
C LEU A 178 -0.35 1.59 -20.14
N PRO A 179 -1.58 1.07 -20.31
CA PRO A 179 -2.82 1.86 -20.37
C PRO A 179 -3.10 2.63 -19.09
#